data_AF-A0AAE1KYI4-F1
#
_entry.id   AF-A0AAE1KYI4-F1
#
_cell.length_a   1.000
_cell.length_b   1.000
_cell.length_c   1.000
_cell.angle_alpha   90.00
_cell.angle_beta   90.00
_cell.angle_gamma   90.00
#
_symmetry.space_group_name_H-M   'P 1'
#
loop_
_entity.id
_entity.type
_entity.pdbx_description
1 polymer ?
#
loop_
_entity_poly.entity_id
_entity_poly.type
_entity_poly.pdbx_seq_one_letter_code
_entity_poly.pdbx_strand_id
1 'polypeptide(L)'
;MEGIEYSTEPFESLYEVYEDIGSGQFAVVRRCVEKATRSEYAAKYIRKRRVASSRRGLPLEVIAREVHVLQKLHKHQIIISLHQVFDNGQHVILVLELVRGGELFEHISERERLSEEEASAFLHQILLGVCHMHSHDIAHLDLKPENVLLLSKNRQHIKLIDFGLSRVITDAEEVRDLMGTAEFVAPEIVNYEPLCLATDMWAIGVITYILVSGSSPFLGDSQQETFNNVTAVDYTFDTQYFSGTSDLAKDFICRLLVKDVRKRMTAKESLSHPWIQPESEEQEEERRDAQTNMDNFKSYQARRRWKHSVKVVTLCNRLSRSAKLRSQSAELLDSRSSAITLREDQVASGGEINSVTVNDVSIGVMMRYFNVGELEEIKRAGIDGSKGD
;
A
#
# COMPACT_ATOMS: atom_id res chain seq x y z
N MET A 1 22.35 8.31 -17.05
CA MET A 1 21.89 7.01 -16.51
C MET A 1 23.11 6.26 -15.99
N GLU A 2 23.83 6.89 -15.06
CA GLU A 2 24.96 6.29 -14.35
C GLU A 2 24.43 5.80 -13.00
N GLY A 3 24.85 4.63 -12.53
CA GLY A 3 24.66 4.21 -11.13
C GLY A 3 23.94 2.89 -10.87
N ILE A 4 23.24 2.29 -11.85
CA ILE A 4 22.69 0.93 -11.66
C ILE A 4 23.71 -0.09 -12.14
N GLU A 5 24.25 -0.85 -11.21
CA GLU A 5 25.05 -2.02 -11.49
C GLU A 5 24.13 -3.20 -11.80
N TYR A 6 23.92 -3.44 -13.09
CA TYR A 6 23.23 -4.63 -13.56
C TYR A 6 24.17 -5.83 -13.53
N SER A 7 23.64 -6.98 -13.15
CA SER A 7 24.35 -8.25 -13.31
C SER A 7 24.64 -8.52 -14.79
N THR A 8 25.86 -9.00 -15.07
CA THR A 8 26.33 -9.32 -16.42
C THR A 8 25.80 -10.65 -16.93
N GLU A 9 25.42 -11.55 -16.02
CA GLU A 9 24.87 -12.85 -16.37
C GLU A 9 23.35 -12.78 -16.52
N PRO A 10 22.74 -13.56 -17.43
CA PRO A 10 21.29 -13.65 -17.54
C PRO A 10 20.65 -14.10 -16.22
N PHE A 11 19.53 -13.50 -15.83
CA PHE A 11 18.85 -13.87 -14.60
C PHE A 11 18.54 -15.38 -14.54
N GLU A 12 18.11 -15.97 -15.65
CA GLU A 12 17.77 -17.38 -15.76
C GLU A 12 18.98 -18.32 -15.67
N SER A 13 20.22 -17.83 -15.85
CA SER A 13 21.42 -18.65 -15.63
C SER A 13 21.69 -18.83 -14.13
N LEU A 14 21.34 -17.83 -13.31
CA LEU A 14 21.64 -17.80 -11.87
C LEU A 14 20.46 -18.23 -10.98
N TYR A 15 19.21 -17.99 -11.40
CA TYR A 15 18.03 -18.23 -10.57
C TYR A 15 17.02 -19.19 -11.20
N GLU A 16 16.33 -19.94 -10.35
CA GLU A 16 15.13 -20.73 -10.67
C GLU A 16 13.88 -19.97 -10.18
N VAL A 17 12.87 -19.80 -11.04
CA VAL A 17 11.65 -19.03 -10.74
C VAL A 17 10.51 -19.97 -10.38
N TYR A 18 9.70 -19.56 -9.40
CA TYR A 18 8.56 -20.29 -8.91
C TYR A 18 7.28 -19.44 -8.96
N GLU A 19 6.40 -19.59 -7.96
CA GLU A 19 5.07 -18.98 -7.93
C GLU A 19 5.09 -17.45 -7.84
N ASP A 20 4.01 -16.82 -8.33
CA ASP A 20 3.73 -15.41 -8.12
C ASP A 20 3.35 -15.20 -6.64
N ILE A 21 4.04 -14.27 -5.96
CA ILE A 21 3.82 -13.92 -4.56
C ILE A 21 3.25 -12.50 -4.39
N GLY A 22 3.20 -11.72 -5.47
CA GLY A 22 2.60 -10.39 -5.47
C GLY A 22 2.43 -9.88 -6.90
N SER A 23 1.43 -9.02 -7.12
CA SER A 23 1.19 -8.41 -8.42
C SER A 23 0.71 -6.98 -8.26
N GLY A 24 1.30 -6.07 -9.01
CA GLY A 24 0.90 -4.68 -9.11
C GLY A 24 0.63 -4.28 -10.55
N GLN A 25 0.35 -3.00 -10.78
CA GLN A 25 -0.02 -2.49 -12.11
C GLN A 25 1.09 -2.67 -13.17
N PHE A 26 2.35 -2.49 -12.76
CA PHE A 26 3.51 -2.52 -13.66
C PHE A 26 4.58 -3.54 -13.26
N ALA A 27 4.33 -4.28 -12.18
CA ALA A 27 5.28 -5.23 -11.64
C ALA A 27 4.60 -6.53 -11.21
N VAL A 28 5.33 -7.64 -11.35
CA VAL A 28 4.95 -8.94 -10.79
C VAL A 28 6.10 -9.42 -9.93
N VAL A 29 5.81 -9.90 -8.73
CA VAL A 29 6.79 -10.42 -7.79
C VAL A 29 6.66 -11.93 -7.74
N ARG A 30 7.76 -12.64 -7.95
CA ARG A 30 7.82 -14.10 -7.94
C ARG A 30 8.83 -14.59 -6.92
N ARG A 31 8.57 -15.73 -6.30
CA ARG A 31 9.62 -16.42 -5.53
C ARG A 31 10.67 -16.95 -6.51
N CYS A 32 11.95 -16.78 -6.17
CA CYS A 32 13.05 -17.40 -6.90
C CYS A 32 14.09 -18.00 -5.94
N VAL A 33 14.90 -18.92 -6.47
CA VAL A 33 15.97 -19.60 -5.72
C VAL A 33 17.27 -19.46 -6.50
N GLU A 34 18.32 -18.98 -5.85
CA GLU A 34 19.65 -18.92 -6.45
C GLU A 34 20.21 -20.32 -6.61
N LYS A 35 20.66 -20.68 -7.82
CA LYS A 35 21.12 -22.04 -8.14
C LYS A 35 22.37 -22.42 -7.35
N ALA A 36 23.30 -21.48 -7.19
CA ALA A 36 24.60 -21.72 -6.54
C ALA A 36 24.46 -21.96 -5.03
N THR A 37 23.69 -21.13 -4.34
CA THR A 37 23.58 -21.16 -2.87
C THR A 37 22.32 -21.86 -2.36
N ARG A 38 21.33 -22.07 -3.24
CA ARG A 38 19.96 -22.50 -2.90
C ARG A 38 19.22 -21.54 -1.97
N SER A 39 19.70 -20.30 -1.83
CA SER A 39 19.03 -19.25 -1.07
C SER A 39 17.78 -18.75 -1.80
N GLU A 40 16.72 -18.47 -1.05
CA GLU A 40 15.45 -18.01 -1.60
C GLU A 40 15.33 -16.47 -1.58
N TYR A 41 14.73 -15.93 -2.62
CA TYR A 41 14.55 -14.50 -2.84
C TYR A 41 13.18 -14.18 -3.46
N ALA A 42 12.85 -12.90 -3.54
CA ALA A 42 11.73 -12.38 -4.30
C ALA A 42 12.25 -11.62 -5.54
N ALA A 43 11.86 -12.04 -6.73
CA ALA A 43 12.16 -11.36 -7.99
C ALA A 43 11.00 -10.45 -8.39
N LYS A 44 11.18 -9.13 -8.25
CA LYS A 44 10.22 -8.10 -8.71
C LYS A 44 10.53 -7.74 -10.17
N TYR A 45 9.71 -8.24 -11.09
CA TYR A 45 9.79 -7.96 -12.52
C TYR A 45 9.05 -6.68 -12.84
N ILE A 46 9.77 -5.60 -13.15
CA ILE A 46 9.20 -4.30 -13.47
C ILE A 46 9.24 -4.09 -14.98
N ARG A 47 8.07 -3.87 -15.60
CA ARG A 47 7.97 -3.69 -17.04
C ARG A 47 8.49 -2.32 -17.47
N LYS A 48 9.45 -2.30 -18.40
CA LYS A 48 9.96 -1.06 -18.99
C LYS A 48 8.98 -0.43 -19.98
N ARG A 49 8.83 0.89 -19.91
CA ARG A 49 8.14 1.67 -20.94
C ARG A 49 9.07 1.84 -22.14
N ARG A 50 8.71 1.22 -23.26
CA ARG A 50 9.53 1.25 -24.49
C ARG A 50 9.30 2.48 -25.37
N VAL A 51 8.12 3.08 -25.28
CA VAL A 51 7.72 4.24 -26.08
C VAL A 51 7.05 5.24 -25.16
N ALA A 52 7.41 6.53 -25.27
CA ALA A 52 6.92 7.59 -24.40
C ALA A 52 5.38 7.70 -24.39
N SER A 53 4.73 7.47 -25.54
CA SER A 53 3.26 7.46 -25.67
C SER A 53 2.58 6.21 -25.08
N SER A 54 3.35 5.17 -24.71
CA SER A 54 2.78 3.96 -24.16
C SER A 54 2.38 4.16 -22.70
N ARG A 55 1.14 3.81 -22.38
CA ARG A 55 0.65 3.70 -20.99
C ARG A 55 1.11 2.40 -20.31
N ARG A 56 1.83 1.51 -21.00
CA ARG A 56 2.29 0.21 -20.46
C ARG A 56 3.74 0.31 -19.98
N GLY A 57 3.96 0.00 -18.71
CA GLY A 57 5.28 -0.01 -18.07
C GLY A 57 5.69 1.35 -17.52
N LEU A 58 6.79 1.33 -16.75
CA LEU A 58 7.36 2.51 -16.10
C LEU A 58 8.53 3.08 -16.90
N PRO A 59 8.71 4.42 -16.92
CA PRO A 59 9.92 5.03 -17.46
C PRO A 59 11.16 4.51 -16.73
N LEU A 60 12.26 4.34 -17.45
CA LEU A 60 13.49 3.77 -16.87
C LEU A 60 14.04 4.63 -15.73
N GLU A 61 13.84 5.95 -15.77
CA GLU A 61 14.22 6.88 -14.70
C GLU A 61 13.47 6.65 -13.38
N VAL A 62 12.22 6.15 -13.43
CA VAL A 62 11.44 5.82 -12.23
C VAL A 62 11.97 4.53 -11.62
N ILE A 63 12.24 3.53 -12.47
CA ILE A 63 12.82 2.25 -12.06
C ILE A 63 14.22 2.47 -11.46
N ALA A 64 15.03 3.31 -12.10
CA ALA A 64 16.37 3.66 -11.65
C ALA A 64 16.38 4.29 -10.27
N ARG A 65 15.38 5.13 -9.99
CA ARG A 65 15.21 5.78 -8.70
C ARG A 65 14.91 4.79 -7.58
N GLU A 66 14.03 3.83 -7.83
CA GLU A 66 13.72 2.76 -6.87
C GLU A 66 14.98 1.94 -6.54
N VAL A 67 15.76 1.56 -7.55
CA VAL A 67 17.03 0.84 -7.36
C VAL A 67 18.01 1.65 -6.52
N HIS A 68 18.21 2.93 -6.87
CA HIS A 68 19.13 3.83 -6.16
C HIS A 68 18.74 4.04 -4.69
N VAL A 69 17.45 4.20 -4.42
CA VAL A 69 16.92 4.31 -3.04
C VAL A 69 17.21 3.04 -2.26
N LEU A 70 16.90 1.86 -2.82
CA LEU A 70 17.16 0.58 -2.15
C LEU A 70 18.66 0.32 -1.91
N GLN A 71 19.53 0.74 -2.84
CA GLN A 71 20.98 0.67 -2.66
C GLN A 71 21.47 1.60 -1.55
N LYS A 72 20.97 2.84 -1.47
CA LYS A 72 21.33 3.79 -0.41
C LYS A 72 20.88 3.32 0.98
N LEU A 73 19.70 2.71 1.06
CA LEU A 73 19.11 2.24 2.32
C LEU A 73 19.53 0.81 2.69
N HIS A 74 20.55 0.28 2.02
CA HIS A 74 20.95 -1.12 2.20
C HIS A 74 21.26 -1.43 3.69
N LYS A 75 21.11 -2.70 4.08
CA LYS A 75 21.53 -3.23 5.39
C LYS A 75 20.79 -2.68 6.61
N HIS A 76 19.72 -1.91 6.45
CA HIS A 76 18.85 -1.59 7.58
C HIS A 76 17.90 -2.76 7.90
N GLN A 77 17.83 -3.18 9.16
CA GLN A 77 17.09 -4.41 9.53
C GLN A 77 15.58 -4.33 9.25
N ILE A 78 15.02 -3.12 9.25
CA ILE A 78 13.59 -2.88 9.02
C ILE A 78 13.25 -2.64 7.55
N ILE A 79 14.24 -2.43 6.68
CA ILE A 79 13.99 -2.16 5.25
C ILE A 79 14.29 -3.42 4.45
N ILE A 80 13.50 -3.68 3.40
CA ILE A 80 13.76 -4.79 2.49
C ILE A 80 15.12 -4.63 1.80
N SER A 81 15.92 -5.68 1.79
CA SER A 81 17.25 -5.62 1.17
C SER A 81 17.20 -5.93 -0.32
N LEU A 82 17.85 -5.11 -1.14
CA LEU A 82 18.14 -5.41 -2.54
C LEU A 82 19.42 -6.24 -2.63
N HIS A 83 19.32 -7.41 -3.26
CA HIS A 83 20.42 -8.33 -3.44
C HIS A 83 21.14 -8.11 -4.79
N GLN A 84 20.39 -8.12 -5.90
CA GLN A 84 20.92 -7.96 -7.26
C GLN A 84 19.89 -7.32 -8.19
N VAL A 85 20.35 -6.74 -9.30
CA VAL A 85 19.51 -6.13 -10.34
C VAL A 85 19.86 -6.72 -11.70
N PHE A 86 18.85 -7.06 -12.49
CA PHE A 86 19.02 -7.57 -13.86
C PHE A 86 18.20 -6.74 -14.85
N ASP A 87 18.64 -6.73 -16.11
CA ASP A 87 17.87 -6.21 -17.23
C ASP A 87 17.84 -7.24 -18.37
N ASN A 88 16.64 -7.72 -18.73
CA ASN A 88 16.44 -8.69 -19.82
C ASN A 88 15.85 -8.06 -21.10
N GLY A 89 16.02 -6.74 -21.26
CA GLY A 89 15.51 -5.97 -22.38
C GLY A 89 14.03 -5.54 -22.25
N GLN A 90 13.16 -6.40 -21.70
CA GLN A 90 11.74 -6.06 -21.49
C GLN A 90 11.43 -5.61 -20.06
N HIS A 91 12.13 -6.19 -19.08
CA HIS A 91 11.92 -5.93 -17.66
C HIS A 91 13.25 -5.58 -17.00
N VAL A 92 13.16 -4.77 -15.96
CA VAL A 92 14.20 -4.72 -14.92
C VAL A 92 13.73 -5.65 -13.80
N ILE A 93 14.62 -6.52 -13.33
CA ILE A 93 14.30 -7.53 -12.30
C ILE A 93 15.11 -7.17 -11.06
N LEU A 94 14.41 -6.89 -9.95
CA LEU A 94 15.02 -6.61 -8.66
C LEU A 94 14.95 -7.90 -7.85
N VAL A 95 16.10 -8.47 -7.50
CA VAL A 95 16.19 -9.61 -6.59
C VAL A 95 16.25 -9.05 -5.16
N LEU A 96 15.18 -9.27 -4.41
CA LEU A 96 14.95 -8.73 -3.08
C LEU A 96 14.95 -9.85 -2.03
N GLU A 97 15.21 -9.48 -0.78
CA GLU A 97 14.98 -10.34 0.38
C GLU A 97 13.55 -10.91 0.37
N LEU A 98 13.43 -12.23 0.56
CA LEU A 98 12.13 -12.89 0.62
C LEU A 98 11.49 -12.72 2.01
N VAL A 99 10.31 -12.12 2.06
CA VAL A 99 9.54 -11.88 3.28
C VAL A 99 8.31 -12.82 3.30
N ARG A 100 8.15 -13.64 4.34
CA ARG A 100 7.16 -14.74 4.38
C ARG A 100 6.07 -14.59 5.44
N GLY A 101 6.15 -13.58 6.31
CA GLY A 101 5.20 -13.41 7.42
C GLY A 101 3.86 -12.80 7.02
N GLY A 102 3.73 -12.29 5.79
CA GLY A 102 2.52 -11.61 5.33
C GLY A 102 2.41 -10.19 5.89
N GLU A 103 1.27 -9.54 5.67
CA GLU A 103 1.00 -8.18 6.15
C GLU A 103 0.84 -8.15 7.67
N LEU A 104 1.44 -7.13 8.31
CA LEU A 104 1.36 -6.95 9.76
C LEU A 104 -0.09 -6.88 10.25
N PHE A 105 -0.94 -6.12 9.55
CA PHE A 105 -2.31 -5.87 9.98
C PHE A 105 -3.18 -7.13 9.85
N GLU A 106 -2.93 -7.98 8.83
CA GLU A 106 -3.59 -9.28 8.74
C GLU A 106 -3.20 -10.18 9.92
N HIS A 107 -1.90 -10.24 10.25
CA HIS A 107 -1.43 -11.02 11.39
C HIS A 107 -2.00 -10.52 12.74
N ILE A 108 -2.11 -9.21 12.93
CA ILE A 108 -2.73 -8.64 14.14
C ILE A 108 -4.21 -8.99 14.20
N SER A 109 -4.92 -9.01 13.07
CA SER A 109 -6.35 -9.36 13.03
C SER A 109 -6.66 -10.81 13.40
N GLU A 110 -5.67 -11.71 13.31
CA GLU A 110 -5.79 -13.11 13.77
C GLU A 110 -5.75 -13.23 15.31
N ARG A 111 -5.34 -12.16 16.03
CA ARG A 111 -5.21 -12.16 17.50
C ARG A 111 -6.53 -11.84 18.19
N GLU A 112 -6.69 -12.33 19.42
CA GLU A 112 -7.82 -11.94 20.28
C GLU A 112 -7.62 -10.59 20.95
N ARG A 113 -6.38 -10.30 21.38
CA ARG A 113 -6.00 -9.09 22.10
C ARG A 113 -4.65 -8.58 21.60
N LEU A 114 -4.51 -7.25 21.65
CA LEU A 114 -3.27 -6.53 21.39
C LEU A 114 -3.22 -5.34 22.36
N SER A 115 -2.22 -5.31 23.23
CA SER A 115 -1.99 -4.16 24.11
C SER A 115 -1.38 -2.99 23.34
N GLU A 116 -1.48 -1.79 23.90
CA GLU A 116 -0.78 -0.63 23.31
C GLU A 116 0.74 -0.79 23.39
N GLU A 117 1.27 -1.50 24.38
CA GLU A 117 2.68 -1.85 24.46
C GLU A 117 3.13 -2.61 23.20
N GLU A 118 2.39 -3.65 22.80
CA GLU A 118 2.69 -4.42 21.58
C GLU A 118 2.50 -3.59 20.31
N ALA A 119 1.43 -2.79 20.25
CA ALA A 119 1.19 -1.88 19.14
C ALA A 119 2.34 -0.86 18.97
N SER A 120 2.79 -0.26 20.08
CA SER A 120 3.89 0.69 20.12
C SER A 120 5.22 0.04 19.72
N ALA A 121 5.43 -1.25 20.03
CA ALA A 121 6.62 -1.99 19.61
C ALA A 121 6.68 -2.19 18.10
N PHE A 122 5.55 -2.43 17.43
CA PHE A 122 5.49 -2.45 15.96
C PHE A 122 5.72 -1.05 15.37
N LEU A 123 5.11 -0.01 15.95
CA LEU A 123 5.34 1.36 15.50
C LEU A 123 6.79 1.80 15.69
N HIS A 124 7.43 1.43 16.80
CA HIS A 124 8.84 1.70 17.06
C HIS A 124 9.72 1.13 15.94
N GLN A 125 9.47 -0.10 15.51
CA GLN A 125 10.18 -0.68 14.36
C GLN A 125 9.96 0.12 13.07
N ILE A 126 8.70 0.46 12.75
CA ILE A 126 8.38 1.28 11.57
C ILE A 126 9.15 2.62 11.65
N LEU A 127 9.12 3.29 12.80
CA LEU A 127 9.83 4.54 13.04
C LEU A 127 11.35 4.41 12.90
N LEU A 128 11.96 3.30 13.31
CA LEU A 128 13.39 3.06 13.06
C LEU A 128 13.69 3.02 11.56
N GLY A 129 12.85 2.33 10.79
CA GLY A 129 12.95 2.32 9.32
C GLY A 129 12.81 3.72 8.71
N VAL A 130 11.78 4.46 9.12
CA VAL A 130 11.50 5.82 8.62
C VAL A 130 12.60 6.80 9.02
N CYS A 131 13.08 6.76 10.26
CA CYS A 131 14.18 7.58 10.74
C CYS A 131 15.47 7.32 9.93
N HIS A 132 15.76 6.06 9.61
CA HIS A 132 16.88 5.72 8.74
C HIS A 132 16.71 6.30 7.32
N MET A 133 15.52 6.20 6.73
CA MET A 133 15.23 6.81 5.43
C MET A 133 15.42 8.34 5.46
N HIS A 134 14.84 8.99 6.47
CA HIS A 134 14.89 10.45 6.63
C HIS A 134 16.30 10.95 6.88
N SER A 135 17.15 10.17 7.57
CA SER A 135 18.58 10.50 7.73
C SER A 135 19.40 10.45 6.43
N HIS A 136 18.84 9.86 5.37
CA HIS A 136 19.43 9.83 4.01
C HIS A 136 18.65 10.73 3.03
N ASP A 137 17.83 11.64 3.57
CA ASP A 137 16.96 12.55 2.80
C ASP A 137 15.98 11.80 1.88
N ILE A 138 15.54 10.61 2.28
CA ILE A 138 14.61 9.80 1.49
C ILE A 138 13.24 9.77 2.16
N ALA A 139 12.20 10.14 1.41
CA ALA A 139 10.81 9.91 1.78
C ALA A 139 10.27 8.64 1.09
N HIS A 140 9.50 7.84 1.82
CA HIS A 140 8.88 6.62 1.31
C HIS A 140 7.68 6.92 0.40
N LEU A 141 6.80 7.84 0.82
CA LEU A 141 5.61 8.36 0.13
C LEU A 141 4.46 7.37 -0.14
N ASP A 142 4.63 6.08 0.17
CA ASP A 142 3.55 5.07 0.14
C ASP A 142 3.46 4.25 1.44
N LEU A 143 3.64 4.88 2.61
CA LEU A 143 3.48 4.18 3.88
C LEU A 143 2.01 3.86 4.11
N LYS A 144 1.71 2.57 4.22
CA LYS A 144 0.37 2.02 4.46
C LYS A 144 0.49 0.59 4.97
N PRO A 145 -0.56 0.01 5.59
CA PRO A 145 -0.53 -1.33 6.15
C PRO A 145 -0.05 -2.42 5.18
N GLU A 146 -0.38 -2.32 3.88
CA GLU A 146 0.03 -3.27 2.84
C GLU A 146 1.55 -3.31 2.62
N ASN A 147 2.25 -2.21 2.93
CA ASN A 147 3.68 -2.06 2.75
C ASN A 147 4.48 -2.34 4.04
N VAL A 148 3.81 -2.87 5.08
CA VAL A 148 4.43 -3.31 6.33
C VAL A 148 4.24 -4.82 6.48
N LEU A 149 5.29 -5.57 6.16
CA LEU A 149 5.26 -7.04 6.23
C LEU A 149 5.97 -7.56 7.47
N LEU A 150 5.62 -8.76 7.91
CA LEU A 150 6.39 -9.52 8.88
C LEU A 150 7.43 -10.39 8.17
N LEU A 151 8.65 -10.43 8.68
CA LEU A 151 9.73 -11.27 8.15
C LEU A 151 9.29 -12.75 8.10
N SER A 152 8.66 -13.22 9.18
CA SER A 152 8.09 -14.56 9.32
C SER A 152 6.94 -14.52 10.31
N LYS A 153 5.96 -15.42 10.18
CA LYS A 153 4.78 -15.50 11.06
C LYS A 153 5.11 -15.69 12.54
N ASN A 154 6.27 -16.27 12.83
CA ASN A 154 6.71 -16.57 14.21
C ASN A 154 7.64 -15.49 14.78
N ARG A 155 7.90 -14.41 14.04
CA ARG A 155 8.80 -13.34 14.46
C ARG A 155 8.07 -12.02 14.40
N GLN A 156 8.08 -11.26 15.48
CA GLN A 156 7.58 -9.88 15.53
C GLN A 156 8.58 -8.89 14.91
N HIS A 157 9.19 -9.25 13.77
CA HIS A 157 10.16 -8.43 13.07
C HIS A 157 9.57 -7.96 11.76
N ILE A 158 9.41 -6.64 11.59
CA ILE A 158 8.78 -6.07 10.40
C ILE A 158 9.80 -5.73 9.31
N LYS A 159 9.29 -5.64 8.08
CA LYS A 159 9.99 -5.19 6.88
C LYS A 159 9.11 -4.18 6.15
N LEU A 160 9.62 -2.98 5.95
CA LEU A 160 9.06 -2.00 5.02
C LEU A 160 9.43 -2.40 3.60
N ILE A 161 8.43 -2.40 2.74
CA ILE A 161 8.53 -2.83 1.34
C ILE A 161 7.99 -1.76 0.39
N ASP A 162 8.25 -1.96 -0.91
CA ASP A 162 7.75 -1.17 -2.03
C ASP A 162 8.17 0.31 -2.07
N PHE A 163 9.39 0.52 -2.56
CA PHE A 163 10.02 1.84 -2.68
C PHE A 163 9.76 2.51 -4.05
N GLY A 164 8.76 2.03 -4.80
CA GLY A 164 8.46 2.50 -6.16
C GLY A 164 8.06 3.98 -6.24
N LEU A 165 7.47 4.52 -5.16
CA LEU A 165 7.13 5.94 -5.04
C LEU A 165 8.18 6.77 -4.32
N SER A 166 9.19 6.14 -3.70
CA SER A 166 10.15 6.83 -2.86
C SER A 166 10.99 7.85 -3.65
N ARG A 167 11.40 8.90 -2.94
CA ARG A 167 12.10 10.06 -3.50
C ARG A 167 13.19 10.52 -2.55
N VAL A 168 14.33 10.93 -3.13
CA VAL A 168 15.28 11.77 -2.40
C VAL A 168 14.69 13.18 -2.38
N ILE A 169 14.48 13.75 -1.20
CA ILE A 169 13.95 15.08 -0.95
C ILE A 169 15.13 15.99 -0.65
N THR A 170 15.44 16.93 -1.52
CA THR A 170 16.55 17.87 -1.32
C THR A 170 16.06 19.29 -1.49
N ASP A 171 16.73 20.26 -0.85
CA ASP A 171 16.40 21.68 -1.00
C ASP A 171 16.59 22.22 -2.43
N ALA A 172 17.27 21.46 -3.29
CA ALA A 172 17.56 21.86 -4.67
C ALA A 172 16.40 21.65 -5.64
N GLU A 173 15.47 20.74 -5.34
CA GLU A 173 14.37 20.39 -6.25
C GLU A 173 13.06 20.22 -5.48
N GLU A 174 12.05 21.03 -5.83
CA GLU A 174 10.70 20.87 -5.31
C GLU A 174 10.01 19.67 -5.99
N VAL A 175 9.71 18.65 -5.20
CA VAL A 175 8.94 17.49 -5.67
C VAL A 175 7.46 17.72 -5.36
N ARG A 176 6.60 17.62 -6.38
CA ARG A 176 5.13 17.68 -6.26
C ARG A 176 4.50 16.58 -7.08
N ASP A 177 3.58 15.82 -6.50
CA ASP A 177 2.85 14.76 -7.21
C ASP A 177 1.57 14.39 -6.47
N LEU A 178 0.54 13.95 -7.21
CA LEU A 178 -0.68 13.38 -6.66
C LEU A 178 -0.54 11.86 -6.62
N MET A 179 0.02 11.34 -5.53
CA MET A 179 0.37 9.93 -5.39
C MET A 179 -0.12 9.33 -4.06
N GLY A 180 0.02 8.02 -3.92
CA GLY A 180 -0.37 7.28 -2.71
C GLY A 180 -1.83 6.81 -2.68
N THR A 181 -2.19 6.16 -1.59
CA THR A 181 -3.55 5.63 -1.37
C THR A 181 -4.36 6.65 -0.58
N ALA A 182 -5.48 7.13 -1.12
CA ALA A 182 -6.22 8.31 -0.63
C ALA A 182 -6.39 8.42 0.89
N GLU A 183 -6.62 7.31 1.58
CA GLU A 183 -6.79 7.23 3.04
C GLU A 183 -5.53 7.63 3.85
N PHE A 184 -4.34 7.46 3.29
CA PHE A 184 -3.05 7.69 3.95
C PHE A 184 -2.32 8.94 3.44
N VAL A 185 -2.92 9.64 2.47
CA VAL A 185 -2.31 10.79 1.80
C VAL A 185 -2.38 12.03 2.70
N ALA A 186 -1.26 12.77 2.77
CA ALA A 186 -1.14 13.98 3.58
C ALA A 186 -1.79 15.21 2.92
N PRO A 187 -2.17 16.26 3.68
CA PRO A 187 -2.80 17.46 3.14
C PRO A 187 -1.98 18.15 2.06
N GLU A 188 -0.65 18.19 2.21
CA GLU A 188 0.26 18.81 1.24
C GLU A 188 0.24 18.09 -0.13
N ILE A 189 0.02 16.77 -0.17
CA ILE A 189 -0.16 16.04 -1.42
C ILE A 189 -1.48 16.47 -2.06
N VAL A 190 -2.58 16.46 -1.30
CA VAL A 190 -3.93 16.83 -1.81
C VAL A 190 -3.95 18.26 -2.34
N ASN A 191 -3.26 19.18 -1.66
CA ASN A 191 -3.16 20.58 -2.05
C ASN A 191 -2.12 20.85 -3.15
N TYR A 192 -1.39 19.82 -3.60
CA TYR A 192 -0.30 19.96 -4.58
C TYR A 192 0.82 20.93 -4.13
N GLU A 193 1.11 20.90 -2.83
CA GLU A 193 2.21 21.60 -2.18
C GLU A 193 3.51 20.76 -2.27
N PRO A 194 4.70 21.37 -2.05
CA PRO A 194 5.97 20.64 -2.04
C PRO A 194 6.00 19.50 -1.01
N LEU A 195 6.40 18.32 -1.46
CA LEU A 195 6.54 17.14 -0.60
C LEU A 195 7.82 17.24 0.24
N CYS A 196 7.78 16.68 1.45
CA CYS A 196 8.92 16.66 2.34
C CYS A 196 8.99 15.36 3.16
N LEU A 197 10.03 15.19 3.98
CA LEU A 197 10.16 14.02 4.86
C LEU A 197 8.98 13.92 5.86
N ALA A 198 8.43 15.06 6.31
CA ALA A 198 7.27 15.08 7.19
C ALA A 198 5.99 14.53 6.54
N THR A 199 5.94 14.39 5.22
CA THR A 199 4.83 13.76 4.51
C THR A 199 4.64 12.30 4.93
N ASP A 200 5.73 11.55 5.14
CA ASP A 200 5.65 10.18 5.67
C ASP A 200 5.06 10.14 7.09
N MET A 201 5.33 11.17 7.90
CA MET A 201 4.91 11.21 9.30
C MET A 201 3.39 11.33 9.45
N TRP A 202 2.71 11.94 8.48
CA TRP A 202 1.24 11.92 8.42
C TRP A 202 0.71 10.49 8.29
N ALA A 203 1.28 9.71 7.35
CA ALA A 203 0.88 8.33 7.14
C ALA A 203 1.14 7.46 8.38
N ILE A 204 2.22 7.72 9.14
CA ILE A 204 2.45 7.08 10.45
C ILE A 204 1.34 7.43 11.44
N GLY A 205 0.86 8.68 11.47
CA GLY A 205 -0.28 9.08 12.30
C GLY A 205 -1.55 8.32 11.93
N VAL A 206 -1.84 8.19 10.63
CA VAL A 206 -2.99 7.41 10.12
C VAL A 206 -2.87 5.92 10.48
N ILE A 207 -1.70 5.31 10.25
CA ILE A 207 -1.43 3.90 10.61
C ILE A 207 -1.63 3.69 12.13
N THR A 208 -1.12 4.61 12.96
CA THR A 208 -1.24 4.52 14.41
C THR A 208 -2.70 4.62 14.85
N TYR A 209 -3.45 5.58 14.30
CA TYR A 209 -4.88 5.75 14.57
C TYR A 209 -5.66 4.46 14.26
N ILE A 210 -5.41 3.85 13.09
CA ILE A 210 -6.08 2.60 12.71
C ILE A 210 -5.67 1.46 13.63
N LEU A 211 -4.39 1.36 13.99
CA LEU A 211 -3.89 0.28 14.82
C LEU A 211 -4.53 0.26 16.22
N VAL A 212 -4.71 1.42 16.85
CA VAL A 212 -5.28 1.49 18.21
C VAL A 212 -6.80 1.42 18.24
N SER A 213 -7.47 1.90 17.18
CA SER A 213 -8.93 2.10 17.17
C SER A 213 -9.70 1.14 16.26
N GLY A 214 -9.05 0.58 15.25
CA GLY A 214 -9.72 -0.17 14.19
C GLY A 214 -10.62 0.68 13.28
N SER A 215 -10.42 2.00 13.25
CA SER A 215 -11.13 2.92 12.37
C SER A 215 -10.14 3.79 11.60
N SER A 216 -10.56 4.34 10.46
CA SER A 216 -9.74 5.27 9.69
C SER A 216 -10.07 6.71 10.08
N PRO A 217 -9.09 7.60 10.27
CA PRO A 217 -9.36 8.97 10.71
C PRO A 217 -10.05 9.83 9.65
N PHE A 218 -9.80 9.58 8.36
CA PHE A 218 -10.24 10.47 7.27
C PHE A 218 -11.07 9.80 6.18
N LEU A 219 -11.19 8.47 6.20
CA LEU A 219 -11.88 7.73 5.13
C LEU A 219 -13.36 8.09 5.08
N GLY A 220 -13.78 8.74 3.99
CA GLY A 220 -15.18 8.98 3.67
C GLY A 220 -15.77 7.91 2.75
N ASP A 221 -17.04 8.09 2.38
CA ASP A 221 -17.74 7.23 1.42
C ASP A 221 -17.23 7.44 -0.01
N SER A 222 -16.66 8.61 -0.30
CA SER A 222 -16.02 8.93 -1.57
C SER A 222 -14.57 9.40 -1.40
N GLN A 223 -13.79 9.31 -2.49
CA GLN A 223 -12.44 9.89 -2.53
C GLN A 223 -12.48 11.41 -2.29
N GLN A 224 -13.48 12.10 -2.83
CA GLN A 224 -13.62 13.54 -2.62
C GLN A 224 -13.86 13.89 -1.16
N GLU A 225 -14.74 13.14 -0.49
CA GLU A 225 -15.00 13.32 0.94
C GLU A 225 -13.75 13.01 1.77
N THR A 226 -13.03 11.94 1.45
CA THR A 226 -11.75 11.61 2.09
C THR A 226 -10.76 12.77 1.98
N PHE A 227 -10.61 13.36 0.79
CA PHE A 227 -9.74 14.53 0.59
C PHE A 227 -10.23 15.79 1.32
N ASN A 228 -11.54 16.00 1.43
CA ASN A 228 -12.09 17.09 2.22
C ASN A 228 -11.74 16.92 3.71
N ASN A 229 -11.90 15.71 4.26
CA ASN A 229 -11.55 15.40 5.65
C ASN A 229 -10.06 15.60 5.90
N VAL A 230 -9.19 15.10 5.01
CA VAL A 230 -7.73 15.29 5.10
C VAL A 230 -7.36 16.78 5.09
N THR A 231 -7.89 17.56 4.15
CA THR A 231 -7.52 18.98 4.00
C THR A 231 -8.06 19.86 5.13
N ALA A 232 -9.19 19.48 5.72
CA ALA A 232 -9.76 20.09 6.92
C ALA A 232 -9.08 19.61 8.22
N VAL A 233 -8.33 18.51 8.16
CA VAL A 233 -7.83 17.76 9.34
C VAL A 233 -9.00 17.42 10.27
N ASP A 234 -10.08 16.90 9.66
CA ASP A 234 -11.30 16.55 10.36
C ASP A 234 -11.27 15.08 10.78
N TYR A 235 -10.86 14.84 12.03
CA TYR A 235 -10.89 13.54 12.69
C TYR A 235 -11.19 13.75 14.18
N THR A 236 -11.71 12.72 14.85
CA THR A 236 -12.03 12.78 16.28
C THR A 236 -11.67 11.49 16.99
N PHE A 237 -11.45 11.55 18.30
CA PHE A 237 -11.29 10.36 19.13
C PHE A 237 -12.64 9.94 19.73
N ASP A 238 -13.53 9.43 18.87
CA ASP A 238 -14.86 8.99 19.30
C ASP A 238 -14.74 7.90 20.39
N THR A 239 -15.46 8.09 21.50
CA THR A 239 -15.49 7.19 22.65
C THR A 239 -15.83 5.75 22.26
N GLN A 240 -16.61 5.53 21.20
CA GLN A 240 -16.93 4.18 20.71
C GLN A 240 -15.68 3.41 20.25
N TYR A 241 -14.67 4.10 19.73
CA TYR A 241 -13.43 3.49 19.23
C TYR A 241 -12.28 3.63 20.24
N PHE A 242 -12.23 4.74 20.99
CA PHE A 242 -11.08 5.15 21.80
C PHE A 242 -11.29 5.05 23.32
N SER A 243 -12.37 4.44 23.80
CA SER A 243 -12.66 4.31 25.25
C SER A 243 -11.56 3.58 26.04
N GLY A 244 -10.87 2.63 25.43
CA GLY A 244 -9.74 1.89 26.02
C GLY A 244 -8.35 2.43 25.66
N THR A 245 -8.28 3.53 24.91
CA THR A 245 -7.02 4.08 24.38
C THR A 245 -6.42 5.11 25.32
N SER A 246 -5.13 4.99 25.61
CA SER A 246 -4.36 5.89 26.47
C SER A 246 -4.34 7.33 25.94
N ASP A 247 -4.15 8.29 26.83
CA ASP A 247 -4.00 9.68 26.41
C ASP A 247 -2.64 9.92 25.76
N LEU A 248 -1.62 9.11 26.10
CA LEU A 248 -0.32 9.09 25.43
C LEU A 248 -0.44 8.71 23.94
N ALA A 249 -1.25 7.71 23.59
CA ALA A 249 -1.49 7.33 22.21
C ALA A 249 -2.20 8.46 21.43
N LYS A 250 -3.20 9.10 22.04
CA LYS A 250 -3.93 10.22 21.43
C LYS A 250 -3.01 11.42 21.21
N ASP A 251 -2.17 11.77 22.18
CA ASP A 251 -1.16 12.83 22.04
C ASP A 251 -0.17 12.52 20.92
N PHE A 252 0.34 11.29 20.84
CA PHE A 252 1.22 10.85 19.76
C PHE A 252 0.59 11.06 18.38
N ILE A 253 -0.68 10.66 18.20
CA ILE A 253 -1.45 10.86 16.96
C ILE A 253 -1.63 12.35 16.67
N CYS A 254 -2.02 13.15 17.66
CA CYS A 254 -2.21 14.61 17.51
C CYS A 254 -0.95 15.34 17.03
N ARG A 255 0.24 14.90 17.46
CA ARG A 255 1.51 15.49 17.03
C ARG A 255 1.93 15.09 15.62
N LEU A 256 1.34 14.02 15.06
CA LEU A 256 1.58 13.55 13.69
C LEU A 256 0.54 14.05 12.69
N LEU A 257 -0.74 14.13 13.08
CA LEU A 257 -1.83 14.60 12.22
C LEU A 257 -1.96 16.13 12.23
N VAL A 258 -0.84 16.80 11.93
CA VAL A 258 -0.73 18.26 11.91
C VAL A 258 -0.62 18.75 10.47
N LYS A 259 -1.46 19.73 10.10
CA LYS A 259 -1.47 20.33 8.75
C LYS A 259 -0.16 21.03 8.39
N ASP A 260 0.37 21.85 9.29
CA ASP A 260 1.65 22.55 9.07
C ASP A 260 2.80 21.55 9.21
N VAL A 261 3.43 21.20 8.08
CA VAL A 261 4.53 20.24 8.00
C VAL A 261 5.72 20.60 8.90
N ARG A 262 5.91 21.89 9.24
CA ARG A 262 7.00 22.35 10.12
C ARG A 262 6.73 22.13 11.60
N LYS A 263 5.46 21.92 11.96
CA LYS A 263 5.01 21.63 13.32
C LYS A 263 4.75 20.14 13.53
N ARG A 264 4.71 19.37 12.45
CA ARG A 264 4.49 17.94 12.47
C ARG A 264 5.72 17.24 13.05
N MET A 265 5.49 16.35 14.01
CA MET A 265 6.56 15.59 14.68
C MET A 265 7.37 14.77 13.68
N THR A 266 8.69 14.84 13.79
CA THR A 266 9.65 14.10 12.96
C THR A 266 9.81 12.66 13.44
N ALA A 267 10.33 11.76 12.61
CA ALA A 267 10.59 10.37 13.00
C ALA A 267 11.51 10.26 14.23
N LYS A 268 12.50 11.15 14.36
CA LYS A 268 13.41 11.19 15.51
C LYS A 268 12.69 11.61 16.79
N GLU A 269 11.85 12.63 16.72
CA GLU A 269 11.05 13.08 17.87
C GLU A 269 10.01 12.01 18.26
N SER A 270 9.40 11.35 17.28
CA SER A 270 8.46 10.24 17.50
C SER A 270 9.10 9.08 18.27
N LEU A 271 10.35 8.73 17.97
CA LEU A 271 11.08 7.68 18.70
C LEU A 271 11.29 8.00 20.18
N SER A 272 11.36 9.29 20.53
CA SER A 272 11.51 9.77 21.91
C SER A 272 10.19 10.14 22.57
N HIS A 273 9.05 9.95 21.89
CA HIS A 273 7.75 10.27 22.48
C HIS A 273 7.40 9.29 23.61
N PRO A 274 6.80 9.71 24.74
CA PRO A 274 6.52 8.84 25.89
C PRO A 274 5.68 7.59 25.57
N TRP A 275 4.78 7.68 24.58
CA TRP A 275 4.03 6.50 24.12
C TRP A 275 4.93 5.40 23.49
N ILE A 276 6.01 5.79 22.82
CA ILE A 276 6.98 4.88 22.21
C ILE A 276 8.08 4.51 23.22
N GLN A 277 8.62 5.50 23.91
CA GLN A 277 9.67 5.38 24.92
C GLN A 277 9.22 6.06 26.23
N PRO A 278 8.54 5.32 27.14
CA PRO A 278 8.10 5.85 28.42
C PRO A 278 9.26 6.39 29.26
N GLU A 279 9.02 7.48 29.99
CA GLU A 279 10.00 8.14 30.87
C GLU A 279 9.80 7.76 32.35
N SER A 280 8.68 7.14 32.71
CA SER A 280 8.34 6.70 34.06
C SER A 280 7.64 5.34 34.08
N GLU A 281 7.70 4.65 35.23
CA GLU A 281 6.97 3.39 35.45
C GLU A 281 5.45 3.56 35.31
N GLU A 282 4.91 4.73 35.67
CA GLU A 282 3.48 5.05 35.55
C GLU A 282 3.03 5.08 34.07
N GLN A 283 3.83 5.70 33.19
CA GLN A 283 3.55 5.73 31.75
C GLN A 283 3.68 4.33 31.11
N GLU A 284 4.65 3.54 31.57
CA GLU A 284 4.82 2.17 31.12
C GLU A 284 3.64 1.28 31.53
N GLU A 285 3.16 1.43 32.76
CA GLU A 285 1.99 0.72 33.28
C GLU A 285 0.70 1.13 32.56
N GLU A 286 0.45 2.43 32.35
CA GLU A 286 -0.68 2.93 31.56
C GLU A 286 -0.71 2.28 30.17
N ARG A 287 0.43 2.26 29.48
CA ARG A 287 0.56 1.69 28.14
C ARG A 287 0.38 0.17 28.11
N ARG A 288 0.86 -0.53 29.14
CA ARG A 288 0.73 -2.00 29.24
C ARG A 288 -0.72 -2.42 29.47
N ASP A 289 -1.42 -1.65 30.30
CA ASP A 289 -2.81 -1.95 30.69
C ASP A 289 -3.82 -1.49 29.63
N ALA A 290 -3.47 -0.47 28.84
CA ALA A 290 -4.27 -0.02 27.70
C ALA A 290 -4.37 -1.10 26.60
N GLN A 291 -5.57 -1.28 26.08
CA GLN A 291 -5.89 -2.28 25.05
C GLN A 291 -6.38 -1.60 23.78
N THR A 292 -5.96 -2.14 22.64
CA THR A 292 -6.51 -1.72 21.35
C THR A 292 -7.91 -2.30 21.14
N ASN A 293 -8.71 -1.64 20.31
CA ASN A 293 -10.06 -2.10 19.99
C ASN A 293 -10.06 -3.19 18.90
N MET A 294 -9.77 -4.42 19.32
CA MET A 294 -9.58 -5.54 18.37
C MET A 294 -10.83 -5.92 17.57
N ASP A 295 -12.04 -5.77 18.11
CA ASP A 295 -13.27 -6.06 17.37
C ASP A 295 -13.47 -5.08 16.20
N ASN A 296 -13.21 -3.80 16.44
CA ASN A 296 -13.22 -2.79 15.39
C ASN A 296 -12.08 -2.98 14.41
N PHE A 297 -10.89 -3.38 14.88
CA PHE A 297 -9.74 -3.64 14.02
C PHE A 297 -9.98 -4.81 13.06
N LYS A 298 -10.55 -5.92 13.55
CA LYS A 298 -10.97 -7.05 12.71
C LYS A 298 -12.03 -6.63 11.69
N SER A 299 -13.01 -5.85 12.12
CA SER A 299 -14.05 -5.30 11.24
C SER A 299 -13.45 -4.42 10.13
N TYR A 300 -12.45 -3.58 10.46
CA TYR A 300 -11.72 -2.79 9.47
C TYR A 300 -10.99 -3.66 8.45
N GLN A 301 -10.26 -4.67 8.90
CA GLN A 301 -9.54 -5.59 8.04
C GLN A 301 -10.49 -6.38 7.13
N ALA A 302 -11.64 -6.84 7.66
CA ALA A 302 -12.68 -7.47 6.87
C ALA A 302 -13.23 -6.53 5.78
N ARG A 303 -13.52 -5.26 6.10
CA ARG A 303 -13.95 -4.24 5.13
C ARG A 303 -12.89 -4.00 4.05
N ARG A 304 -11.61 -3.92 4.44
CA ARG A 304 -10.48 -3.72 3.51
C ARG A 304 -10.38 -4.87 2.52
N ARG A 305 -10.43 -6.12 3.00
CA ARG A 305 -10.44 -7.32 2.16
C ARG A 305 -11.65 -7.37 1.23
N TRP A 306 -12.83 -7.00 1.73
CA TRP A 306 -14.03 -6.89 0.91
C TRP A 306 -13.88 -5.88 -0.22
N LYS A 307 -13.44 -4.64 0.09
CA LYS A 307 -13.20 -3.58 -0.90
C LYS A 307 -12.20 -4.04 -1.96
N HIS A 308 -11.15 -4.76 -1.57
CA HIS A 308 -10.19 -5.33 -2.52
C HIS A 308 -10.84 -6.37 -3.45
N SER A 309 -11.60 -7.31 -2.90
CA SER A 309 -12.33 -8.33 -3.68
C SER A 309 -13.35 -7.70 -4.64
N VAL A 310 -14.06 -6.64 -4.22
CA VAL A 310 -14.99 -5.87 -5.09
C VAL A 310 -14.24 -5.27 -6.28
N LYS A 311 -13.06 -4.69 -6.07
CA LYS A 311 -12.22 -4.14 -7.15
C LYS A 311 -11.79 -5.22 -8.14
N VAL A 312 -11.34 -6.38 -7.64
CA VAL A 312 -10.94 -7.53 -8.47
C VAL A 312 -12.11 -8.01 -9.33
N VAL A 313 -13.28 -8.22 -8.73
CA VAL A 313 -14.47 -8.70 -9.44
C VAL A 313 -14.98 -7.67 -10.45
N THR A 314 -15.00 -6.39 -10.09
CA THR A 314 -15.34 -5.31 -11.02
C THR A 314 -14.39 -5.27 -12.22
N LEU A 315 -13.09 -5.45 -11.99
CA LEU A 315 -12.10 -5.53 -13.06
C LEU A 315 -12.33 -6.76 -13.96
N CYS A 316 -12.55 -7.93 -13.37
CA CYS A 316 -12.88 -9.16 -14.12
C CYS A 316 -14.14 -8.98 -14.98
N ASN A 317 -15.19 -8.36 -14.42
CA ASN A 317 -16.43 -8.06 -15.16
C ASN A 317 -16.18 -7.09 -16.32
N ARG A 318 -15.37 -6.04 -16.12
CA ARG A 318 -14.98 -5.10 -17.19
C ARG A 318 -14.18 -5.79 -18.30
N LEU A 319 -13.24 -6.67 -17.93
CA LEU A 319 -12.43 -7.44 -18.89
C LEU A 319 -13.29 -8.42 -19.68
N SER A 320 -14.21 -9.15 -19.02
CA SER A 320 -15.15 -10.07 -19.67
C SER A 320 -16.09 -9.35 -20.62
N ARG A 321 -16.64 -8.18 -20.23
CA ARG A 321 -17.44 -7.33 -21.14
C ARG A 321 -16.60 -6.84 -22.33
N SER A 322 -15.37 -6.42 -22.10
CA SER A 322 -14.46 -5.98 -23.17
C SER A 322 -14.05 -7.14 -24.10
N ALA A 323 -13.90 -8.36 -23.58
CA ALA A 323 -13.66 -9.55 -24.37
C ALA A 323 -14.90 -9.93 -25.21
N LYS A 324 -16.10 -9.84 -24.63
CA LYS A 324 -17.38 -10.07 -25.33
C LYS A 324 -17.65 -9.03 -26.42
N LEU A 325 -17.35 -7.76 -26.16
CA LEU A 325 -17.43 -6.70 -27.17
C LEU A 325 -16.40 -6.91 -28.29
N ARG A 326 -15.18 -7.39 -27.96
CA ARG A 326 -14.17 -7.74 -28.96
C ARG A 326 -14.55 -8.97 -29.77
N SER A 327 -15.15 -9.99 -29.18
CA SER A 327 -15.63 -11.17 -29.91
C SER A 327 -16.81 -10.80 -30.82
N GLN A 328 -17.76 -9.99 -30.35
CA GLN A 328 -18.85 -9.47 -31.16
C GLN A 328 -18.34 -8.54 -32.28
N SER A 329 -17.33 -7.72 -32.02
CA SER A 329 -16.70 -6.88 -33.05
C SER A 329 -15.92 -7.71 -34.07
N ALA A 330 -15.27 -8.80 -33.64
CA ALA A 330 -14.59 -9.74 -34.53
C ALA A 330 -15.59 -10.50 -35.41
N GLU A 331 -16.72 -10.94 -34.87
CA GLU A 331 -17.84 -11.53 -35.63
C GLU A 331 -18.46 -10.53 -36.62
N LEU A 332 -18.55 -9.25 -36.24
CA LEU A 332 -19.01 -8.17 -37.13
C LEU A 332 -18.01 -7.81 -38.23
N LEU A 333 -16.71 -7.99 -38.00
CA LEU A 333 -15.65 -7.79 -39.00
C LEU A 333 -15.52 -8.99 -39.95
N ASP A 334 -15.75 -10.21 -39.44
CA ASP A 334 -15.79 -11.43 -40.24
C ASP A 334 -17.02 -11.44 -41.17
N SER A 335 -18.18 -10.99 -40.66
CA SER A 335 -19.38 -10.79 -41.49
C SER A 335 -19.26 -9.62 -42.49
N ARG A 336 -18.47 -8.57 -42.20
CA ARG A 336 -18.18 -7.47 -43.13
C ARG A 336 -17.12 -7.79 -44.19
N SER A 337 -16.30 -8.82 -44.02
CA SER A 337 -15.41 -9.32 -45.09
C SER A 337 -16.18 -9.97 -46.24
N SER A 338 -17.50 -10.18 -46.08
CA SER A 338 -18.41 -10.62 -47.14
C SER A 338 -19.18 -9.48 -47.82
N ALA A 339 -18.96 -8.21 -47.47
CA ALA A 339 -19.69 -7.08 -48.05
C ALA A 339 -18.83 -5.82 -48.21
N ILE A 340 -18.22 -5.67 -49.39
CA ILE A 340 -17.76 -4.37 -49.90
C ILE A 340 -18.98 -3.63 -50.47
N THR A 341 -19.42 -2.53 -49.87
CA THR A 341 -19.73 -1.24 -50.55
C THR A 341 -20.26 -0.14 -49.59
N LEU A 342 -19.58 1.02 -49.63
CA LEU A 342 -20.05 2.41 -49.48
C LEU A 342 -20.93 2.83 -48.27
N ARG A 343 -20.36 3.62 -47.34
CA ARG A 343 -20.59 5.07 -47.16
C ARG A 343 -19.90 5.63 -45.90
N GLU A 344 -19.28 6.80 -46.07
CA GLU A 344 -18.77 7.70 -45.03
C GLU A 344 -19.93 8.45 -44.32
N ASP A 345 -19.78 8.66 -43.01
CA ASP A 345 -19.92 9.94 -42.28
C ASP A 345 -20.55 9.80 -40.87
N GLN A 346 -19.86 10.43 -39.89
CA GLN A 346 -20.37 11.10 -38.66
C GLN A 346 -21.03 10.21 -37.58
N VAL A 347 -20.88 10.40 -36.26
CA VAL A 347 -20.40 11.51 -35.41
C VAL A 347 -20.07 10.94 -34.01
N ALA A 348 -19.19 11.65 -33.31
CA ALA A 348 -18.79 11.42 -31.92
C ALA A 348 -19.93 11.64 -30.90
N SER A 349 -19.94 10.86 -29.82
CA SER A 349 -20.35 11.36 -28.50
C SER A 349 -19.72 10.50 -27.41
N GLY A 350 -18.86 11.13 -26.61
CA GLY A 350 -18.36 10.55 -25.37
C GLY A 350 -19.49 10.33 -24.37
N GLY A 351 -19.49 9.16 -23.75
CA GLY A 351 -20.26 8.88 -22.55
C GLY A 351 -19.28 8.55 -21.43
N GLU A 352 -19.30 9.35 -20.39
CA GLU A 352 -18.62 9.09 -19.12
C GLU A 352 -19.06 7.73 -18.57
N ILE A 353 -18.11 6.85 -18.26
CA ILE A 353 -18.37 5.58 -17.57
C ILE A 353 -18.17 5.84 -16.08
N ASN A 354 -19.19 6.38 -15.43
CA ASN A 354 -19.30 6.37 -13.97
C ASN A 354 -20.16 5.17 -13.51
N SER A 355 -19.69 4.56 -12.41
CA SER A 355 -20.19 3.40 -11.67
C SER A 355 -20.51 2.10 -12.44
N VAL A 356 -19.68 1.07 -12.24
CA VAL A 356 -20.07 -0.32 -12.53
C VAL A 356 -20.44 -0.97 -11.20
N THR A 357 -21.74 -1.19 -10.98
CA THR A 357 -22.25 -1.92 -9.81
C THR A 357 -21.90 -3.40 -9.91
N VAL A 358 -21.52 -4.01 -8.78
CA VAL A 358 -21.31 -5.46 -8.67
C VAL A 358 -22.66 -6.13 -8.47
N ASN A 359 -23.05 -7.01 -9.40
CA ASN A 359 -24.34 -7.72 -9.36
C ASN A 359 -24.41 -8.74 -8.20
N ASP A 360 -25.61 -9.09 -7.72
CA ASP A 360 -25.82 -10.05 -6.62
C ASP A 360 -25.19 -11.44 -6.86
N VAL A 361 -25.09 -11.88 -8.12
CA VAL A 361 -24.42 -13.14 -8.48
C VAL A 361 -22.92 -13.06 -8.21
N SER A 362 -22.31 -11.89 -8.43
CA SER A 362 -20.90 -11.64 -8.14
C SER A 362 -20.64 -11.51 -6.62
N ILE A 363 -21.58 -10.93 -5.87
CA ILE A 363 -21.56 -10.90 -4.40
C ILE A 363 -21.65 -12.33 -3.84
N GLY A 364 -22.58 -13.15 -4.34
CA GLY A 364 -22.73 -14.55 -3.92
C GLY A 364 -21.51 -15.43 -4.21
N VAL A 365 -20.71 -15.09 -5.23
CA VAL A 365 -19.42 -15.75 -5.51
C VAL A 365 -18.34 -15.24 -4.55
N MET A 366 -18.27 -13.92 -4.30
CA MET A 366 -17.34 -13.34 -3.32
C MET A 366 -17.55 -13.91 -1.91
N MET A 367 -18.79 -14.07 -1.47
CA MET A 367 -19.13 -14.62 -0.14
C MET A 367 -18.62 -16.06 0.05
N ARG A 368 -18.32 -16.81 -1.02
CA ARG A 368 -17.76 -18.18 -0.92
C ARG A 368 -16.24 -18.22 -0.67
N TYR A 369 -15.55 -17.09 -0.84
CA TYR A 369 -14.11 -16.97 -0.57
C TYR A 369 -13.80 -16.55 0.87
N PHE A 370 -14.83 -16.17 1.63
CA PHE A 370 -14.71 -15.83 3.05
C PHE A 370 -15.23 -16.99 3.90
N ASN A 371 -14.54 -17.30 4.99
CA ASN A 371 -15.00 -18.28 5.96
C ASN A 371 -16.17 -17.71 6.79
N VAL A 372 -16.86 -18.57 7.55
CA VAL A 372 -18.05 -18.17 8.32
C VAL A 372 -17.76 -17.04 9.31
N GLY A 373 -16.58 -17.04 9.94
CA GLY A 373 -16.15 -15.96 10.85
C GLY A 373 -15.94 -14.63 10.12
N GLU A 374 -15.27 -14.66 8.97
CA GLU A 374 -15.06 -13.47 8.12
C GLU A 374 -16.38 -12.91 7.58
N LEU A 375 -17.33 -13.78 7.23
CA LEU A 375 -18.67 -13.37 6.81
C LEU A 375 -19.47 -12.72 7.96
N GLU A 376 -19.29 -13.18 9.19
CA GLU A 376 -19.86 -12.52 10.35
C GLU A 376 -19.20 -11.16 10.62
N GLU A 377 -17.88 -11.04 10.47
CA GLU A 377 -17.17 -9.77 10.59
C GLU A 377 -17.60 -8.77 9.51
N ILE A 378 -17.78 -9.21 8.26
CA ILE A 378 -18.31 -8.40 7.15
C ILE A 378 -19.73 -7.90 7.48
N LYS A 379 -20.60 -8.76 8.03
CA LYS A 379 -21.96 -8.39 8.45
C LYS A 379 -21.96 -7.42 9.64
N ARG A 380 -21.13 -7.67 10.67
CA ARG A 380 -20.94 -6.76 11.82
C ARG A 380 -20.38 -5.41 11.37
N ALA A 381 -19.56 -5.40 10.32
CA ALA A 381 -19.02 -4.21 9.71
C ALA A 381 -20.04 -3.41 8.87
N GLY A 382 -21.32 -3.80 8.83
CA GLY A 382 -22.38 -3.09 8.12
C GLY A 382 -22.44 -3.33 6.62
N ILE A 383 -21.64 -4.26 6.09
CA ILE A 383 -21.68 -4.67 4.69
C ILE A 383 -22.78 -5.74 4.55
N ASP A 384 -24.01 -5.30 4.32
CA ASP A 384 -25.07 -6.23 3.95
C ASP A 384 -24.98 -6.52 2.45
N GLY A 385 -24.92 -7.80 2.07
CA GLY A 385 -24.82 -8.25 0.66
C GLY A 385 -26.05 -7.95 -0.19
N SER A 386 -26.92 -7.06 0.28
CA SER A 386 -28.20 -6.65 -0.27
C SER A 386 -28.23 -5.19 -0.75
N LYS A 387 -27.19 -4.39 -0.45
CA LYS A 387 -27.10 -2.99 -0.88
C LYS A 387 -25.89 -2.77 -1.78
N GLY A 388 -26.10 -3.00 -3.08
CA GLY A 388 -25.26 -2.41 -4.11
C GLY A 388 -25.79 -1.02 -4.43
N ASP A 389 -24.97 0.00 -4.17
CA ASP A 389 -25.06 1.32 -4.81
C ASP A 389 -23.79 1.60 -5.61
#